data_AF-A0A1R4IQX3-F1
#
_entry.id   AF-A0A1R4IQX3-F1
#
_cell.length_a   1.000
_cell.length_b   1.000
_cell.length_c   1.000
_cell.angle_alpha   90.00
_cell.angle_beta   90.00
_cell.angle_gamma   90.00
#
_symmetry.space_group_name_H-M   'P 1'
#
loop_
_entity.id
_entity.type
_entity.pdbx_description
1 polymer ?
#
loop_
_entity_poly.entity_id
_entity_poly.type
_entity_poly.pdbx_seq_one_letter_code
_entity_poly.pdbx_strand_id
1 'polypeptide(L)' 'MKYVKKEDITRKHDVTVQEVKAIPMFAHFTDEQAEEVIRTVKTFVEIALECYKKQKENQGKNTDI' A
#
# COMPACT_ATOMS: atom_id res chain seq x y z
N MET A 1 -19.23 -2.74 2.43
CA MET A 1 -17.94 -2.43 1.77
C MET A 1 -18.21 -1.36 0.72
N LYS A 2 -17.61 -0.16 0.85
CA LYS A 2 -17.68 0.83 -0.24
C LYS A 2 -16.85 0.31 -1.40
N TYR A 3 -17.43 0.29 -2.60
CA TYR A 3 -16.77 -0.11 -3.83
C TYR A 3 -15.63 0.87 -4.13
N VAL A 4 -14.39 0.38 -4.11
CA VAL A 4 -13.23 1.12 -4.60
C VAL A 4 -13.36 1.16 -6.12
N LYS A 5 -13.46 2.35 -6.72
CA LYS A 5 -13.55 2.47 -8.18
C LYS A 5 -12.24 1.97 -8.78
N LYS A 6 -12.30 1.26 -9.90
CA LYS A 6 -11.10 0.74 -10.60
C LYS A 6 -10.09 1.86 -10.90
N GLU A 7 -10.58 3.07 -11.14
CA GLU A 7 -9.80 4.30 -11.34
C GLU A 7 -8.99 4.70 -10.09
N ASP A 8 -9.53 4.50 -8.89
CA ASP A 8 -8.82 4.77 -7.62
C ASP A 8 -7.65 3.80 -7.40
N ILE A 9 -7.74 2.59 -7.95
CA ILE A 9 -6.66 1.59 -7.91
C ILE A 9 -5.52 1.98 -8.87
N THR A 10 -5.84 2.75 -9.92
CA THR A 10 -4.85 3.27 -10.88
C THR A 10 -4.25 4.62 -10.50
N ARG A 11 -4.61 5.16 -9.33
CA ARG A 11 -4.13 6.45 -8.87
C ARG A 11 -2.61 6.37 -8.68
N LYS A 12 -1.86 6.97 -9.62
CA LYS A 12 -0.39 7.07 -9.62
C LYS A 12 0.15 8.05 -8.58
N HIS A 13 -0.73 8.73 -7.84
CA HIS A 13 -0.38 9.81 -6.95
C HIS A 13 -0.24 9.30 -5.53
N ASP A 14 0.75 9.83 -4.81
CA ASP A 14 0.95 9.57 -3.40
C ASP A 14 -0.32 9.87 -2.59
N VAL A 15 -0.64 8.99 -1.64
CA VAL A 15 -1.65 9.26 -0.62
C VAL A 15 -1.22 10.50 0.15
N THR A 16 -2.14 11.47 0.30
CA THR A 16 -1.85 12.73 1.00
C THR A 16 -2.25 12.67 2.47
N VAL A 17 -1.62 13.52 3.30
CA VAL A 17 -1.96 13.70 4.73
C VAL A 17 -3.44 14.03 4.92
N GLN A 18 -4.02 14.88 4.05
CA GLN A 18 -5.43 15.25 4.12
C GLN A 18 -6.35 14.06 3.87
N GLU A 19 -6.00 13.19 2.91
CA GLU A 19 -6.78 11.97 2.63
C GLU A 19 -6.70 10.97 3.78
N VAL A 20 -5.55 10.85 4.45
CA VAL A 20 -5.42 10.03 5.67
C VAL A 20 -6.30 10.60 6.77
N LYS A 21 -6.21 11.90 7.05
CA LYS A 21 -6.99 12.56 8.10
C LYS A 21 -8.50 12.63 7.79
N ALA A 22 -8.90 12.49 6.52
CA ALA A 22 -10.30 12.36 6.15
C ALA A 22 -10.91 11.02 6.59
N ILE A 23 -10.09 10.02 6.95
CA ILE A 23 -10.56 8.75 7.51
C ILE A 23 -10.86 8.96 9.01
N PRO A 24 -12.07 8.65 9.50
CA PRO A 24 -12.45 8.89 10.90
C PRO A 24 -11.47 8.32 11.94
N MET A 25 -10.83 7.19 11.61
CA MET A 25 -9.81 6.55 12.45
C MET A 25 -8.58 7.42 12.67
N PHE A 26 -8.19 8.23 11.68
CA PHE A 26 -6.97 9.05 11.70
C PHE A 26 -7.26 10.55 11.76
N ALA A 27 -8.52 10.96 11.91
CA ALA A 27 -8.92 12.37 11.90
C ALA A 27 -8.26 13.21 13.01
N HIS A 28 -7.89 12.58 14.12
CA HIS A 28 -7.24 13.20 15.26
C HIS A 28 -5.71 13.24 15.16
N PHE A 29 -5.14 12.69 14.08
CA PHE A 29 -3.69 12.63 13.92
C PHE A 29 -3.12 14.02 13.59
N THR A 30 -1.92 14.29 14.12
CA THR A 30 -1.09 15.38 13.60
C THR A 30 -0.63 15.05 12.18
N ASP A 31 -0.09 16.05 11.49
CA ASP A 31 0.38 15.83 10.13
C ASP A 31 1.56 14.85 10.12
N GLU A 32 2.45 14.90 11.12
CA GLU A 32 3.57 13.96 11.27
C GLU A 32 3.10 12.51 11.49
N GLN A 33 2.04 12.33 12.30
CA GLN A 33 1.45 11.01 12.53
C GLN A 33 0.76 10.48 11.27
N ALA A 34 0.07 11.34 10.52
CA ALA A 34 -0.54 10.96 9.25
C ALA A 34 0.52 10.59 8.19
N GLU A 35 1.64 11.30 8.15
CA GLU A 35 2.78 10.91 7.31
C GLU A 35 3.37 9.57 7.72
N GLU A 36 3.42 9.27 9.03
CA GLU A 36 3.88 7.96 9.50
C GLU A 36 2.98 6.84 8.99
N VAL A 37 1.65 7.01 9.04
CA VAL A 37 0.71 6.06 8.44
C VAL A 37 1.01 5.84 6.95
N ILE A 38 1.25 6.91 6.20
CA ILE A 38 1.57 6.81 4.77
C ILE A 38 2.86 6.01 4.57
N ARG A 39 3.92 6.31 5.33
CA ARG A 39 5.19 5.58 5.26
C ARG A 39 5.00 4.10 5.59
N THR A 40 4.29 3.80 6.68
CA THR A 40 4.02 2.42 7.09
C THR A 40 3.29 1.63 6.00
N VAL A 41 2.23 2.20 5.41
CA VAL A 41 1.48 1.55 4.32
C VAL A 41 2.37 1.30 3.10
N LYS A 42 3.20 2.28 2.71
CA LYS A 42 4.17 2.12 1.61
C LYS A 42 5.13 0.96 1.88
N THR A 43 5.73 0.91 3.06
CA THR A 43 6.64 -0.17 3.46
C THR A 43 5.96 -1.53 3.43
N PHE A 44 4.72 -1.65 3.92
CA PHE A 44 3.98 -2.91 3.84
C PHE A 44 3.74 -3.37 2.40
N VAL A 45 3.39 -2.44 1.50
CA VAL A 45 3.18 -2.74 0.08
C VAL A 45 4.49 -3.16 -0.60
N GLU A 46 5.60 -2.51 -0.29
CA GLU A 46 6.93 -2.88 -0.79
C GLU A 46 7.32 -4.29 -0.35
N ILE A 47 7.16 -4.63 0.93
CA ILE A 47 7.42 -5.98 1.45
C ILE A 47 6.54 -7.01 0.73
N ALA A 48 5.23 -6.74 0.59
CA ALA A 48 4.31 -7.65 -0.09
C ALA A 48 4.72 -7.88 -1.55
N LEU A 49 5.13 -6.81 -2.25
CA LEU A 49 5.61 -6.90 -3.63
C LEU A 49 6.92 -7.68 -3.74
N GLU A 50 7.86 -7.48 -2.82
CA GLU A 50 9.11 -8.26 -2.76
C GLU A 50 8.83 -9.74 -2.51
N CYS A 51 7.95 -10.06 -1.56
CA CYS A 51 7.53 -11.44 -1.32
C CYS A 51 6.92 -12.08 -2.57
N TYR A 52 6.05 -11.35 -3.26
CA TYR A 52 5.45 -11.82 -4.51
C TYR A 52 6.50 -12.07 -5.61
N LYS A 53 7.45 -11.15 -5.79
CA LYS A 53 8.54 -11.31 -6.76
C LYS A 53 9.41 -12.54 -6.43
N LYS A 54 9.82 -12.70 -5.17
CA LYS A 54 10.60 -13.86 -4.71
C LYS A 54 9.85 -15.19 -4.91
N GLN A 55 8.54 -15.22 -4.66
CA GLN A 55 7.72 -16.41 -4.93
C GLN A 55 7.68 -16.75 -6.42
N LYS A 56 7.51 -15.75 -7.29
CA LYS A 56 7.49 -15.94 -8.74
C LYS A 56 8.84 -16.44 -9.28
N GLU A 57 9.95 -15.90 -8.77
CA GLU A 57 11.31 -16.36 -9.11
C GLU A 57 11.56 -17.80 -8.66
N ASN A 58 11.07 -18.19 -7.49
CA ASN A 58 11.21 -19.56 -6.99
C ASN A 58 10.29 -20.56 -7.72
N GLN A 59 9.12 -20.14 -8.20
CA GLN A 59 8.25 -20.98 -9.03
C GLN A 59 8.88 -21.27 -10.41
N GLY A 60 9.62 -20.32 -10.99
CA GLY A 60 10.33 -20.53 -12.27
C GLY A 60 11.53 -21.47 -12.18
N LYS A 61 12.08 -21.72 -10.98
CA LYS A 61 13.24 -22.62 -10.78
C LYS A 61 12.86 -24.08 -10.51
N ASN A 62 11.61 -24.37 -10.15
CA ASN A 62 11.15 -25.72 -9.82
C ASN A 62 10.53 -26.49 -11.01
N THR A 63 10.45 -25.88 -12.19
CA THR A 63 9.90 -26.50 -13.42
C THR A 63 10.97 -27.16 -14.30
N ASP A 64 12.26 -27.10 -13.92
CA ASP A 64 13.38 -27.67 -14.68
C ASP A 64 13.98 -28.94 -14.02
N ILE A 65 13.17 -29.73 -13.29
CA ILE A 65 13.56 -31.07 -12.77
C ILE A 65 12.61 -32.13 -13.33
#